data_AF-A0A2T1EHJ1-F1
#
_entry.id   AF-A0A2T1EHJ1-F1
#
_cell.length_a   1.000
_cell.length_b   1.000
_cell.length_c   1.000
_cell.angle_alpha   90.00
_cell.angle_beta   90.00
_cell.angle_gamma   90.00
#
_symmetry.space_group_name_H-M   'P 1'
#
loop_
_entity.id
_entity.type
_entity.pdbx_description
1 polymer ?
#
loop_
_entity_poly.entity_id
_entity_poly.type
_entity_poly.pdbx_seq_one_letter_code
_entity_poly.pdbx_strand_id
1 'polypeptide(L)'
;MSRRILTLLVLVVLPGAVLTAISTYYLFPEWVVLDKSYQNYQKLAQVPTSSVRDLNVAQAAENRHRLNCFAEGVGVLLGGVIVAIGIHGICTLPQQR
;
A
#
# COMPACT_ATOMS: atom_id res chain seq x y z
N MET A 1 5.57 12.89 -30.30
CA MET A 1 4.55 12.25 -29.44
C MET A 1 3.26 13.07 -29.52
N SER A 2 2.09 12.43 -29.72
CA SER A 2 0.82 13.18 -29.77
C SER A 2 0.57 13.88 -28.44
N ARG A 3 0.07 15.13 -28.47
CA ARG A 3 -0.21 15.92 -27.25
C ARG A 3 -1.10 15.13 -26.27
N ARG A 4 -2.04 14.34 -26.77
CA ARG A 4 -2.93 13.49 -25.97
C ARG A 4 -2.19 12.39 -25.20
N ILE A 5 -1.20 11.76 -25.84
CA ILE A 5 -0.35 10.75 -25.20
C ILE A 5 0.47 11.41 -24.10
N LEU A 6 1.03 12.59 -24.36
CA LEU A 6 1.77 13.35 -23.34
C LEU A 6 0.88 13.71 -22.16
N THR A 7 -0.36 14.15 -22.40
CA THR A 7 -1.33 14.43 -21.34
C THR A 7 -1.60 13.18 -20.48
N LEU A 8 -1.87 12.02 -21.09
CA LEU A 8 -2.13 10.79 -20.33
C LEU A 8 -0.90 10.31 -19.55
N LEU A 9 0.30 10.43 -20.13
CA LEU A 9 1.54 10.05 -19.44
C LEU A 9 1.80 10.94 -18.22
N VAL A 10 1.69 12.26 -18.37
CA VAL A 10 2.06 13.21 -17.31
C VAL A 10 0.97 13.33 -16.24
N LEU A 11 -0.31 13.28 -16.60
CA LEU A 11 -1.40 13.54 -15.67
C LEU A 11 -2.05 12.28 -15.09
N VAL A 12 -1.80 11.10 -15.67
CA VAL A 12 -2.44 9.86 -15.22
C VAL A 12 -1.39 8.81 -14.88
N VAL A 13 -0.58 8.40 -15.86
CA VAL A 13 0.38 7.30 -15.67
C VAL A 13 1.44 7.66 -14.63
N LEU A 14 2.07 8.83 -14.75
CA LEU A 14 3.13 9.23 -13.83
C LEU A 14 2.61 9.41 -12.39
N PRO A 15 1.51 10.16 -12.11
CA PRO A 15 0.98 10.27 -10.76
C PRO A 15 0.55 8.92 -10.16
N GLY A 16 -0.08 8.05 -10.96
CA GLY A 16 -0.43 6.70 -10.53
C GLY A 16 0.81 5.88 -10.16
N ALA A 17 1.86 5.93 -10.98
CA ALA A 17 3.11 5.21 -10.74
C ALA A 17 3.84 5.75 -9.49
N VAL A 18 3.84 7.07 -9.30
CA VAL A 18 4.39 7.72 -8.10
C VAL A 18 3.63 7.28 -6.85
N LEU A 19 2.29 7.28 -6.88
CA LEU A 19 1.47 6.82 -5.76
C LEU A 19 1.77 5.35 -5.43
N THR A 20 1.82 4.48 -6.44
CA THR A 20 2.17 3.07 -6.27
C THR A 20 3.55 2.92 -5.65
N ALA A 21 4.55 3.65 -6.15
CA ALA A 21 5.92 3.55 -5.69
C ALA A 21 6.08 4.02 -4.24
N ILE A 22 5.49 5.16 -3.89
CA ILE A 22 5.50 5.69 -2.52
C ILE A 22 4.81 4.71 -1.57
N SER A 23 3.63 4.22 -1.94
CA SER A 23 2.87 3.32 -1.06
C SER A 23 3.61 1.99 -0.88
N THR A 24 4.21 1.47 -1.95
CA THR A 24 5.02 0.24 -1.90
C THR A 24 6.26 0.44 -1.01
N TYR A 25 6.89 1.61 -1.08
CA TYR A 25 8.06 1.95 -0.27
C TYR A 25 7.75 1.91 1.24
N TYR A 26 6.57 2.38 1.66
CA TYR A 26 6.16 2.35 3.07
C TYR A 26 5.52 1.02 3.50
N LEU A 27 4.87 0.30 2.57
CA LEU A 27 4.23 -0.97 2.85
C LEU A 27 5.20 -2.03 3.39
N PHE A 28 6.36 -2.20 2.75
CA PHE A 28 7.30 -3.26 3.13
C PHE A 28 7.89 -3.09 4.54
N PRO A 29 8.40 -1.91 4.94
CA PRO A 29 8.85 -1.68 6.31
C PRO A 29 7.73 -1.89 7.34
N GLU A 30 6.53 -1.35 7.08
CA GLU A 30 5.38 -1.53 7.99
C GLU A 30 5.01 -3.01 8.14
N TRP A 31 5.07 -3.79 7.06
CA TRP A 31 4.81 -5.23 7.09
C TRP A 31 5.81 -5.99 7.98
N VAL A 32 7.09 -5.63 7.93
CA VAL A 32 8.11 -6.24 8.79
C VAL A 32 7.89 -5.91 10.26
N VAL A 33 7.47 -4.68 10.58
CA VAL A 33 7.17 -4.29 11.96
C VAL A 33 5.86 -4.92 12.45
N LEU A 34 4.89 -5.08 11.57
CA LEU A 34 3.66 -5.81 11.83
C LEU A 34 3.96 -7.26 12.22
N ASP A 35 4.77 -7.99 11.44
CA ASP A 35 5.13 -9.38 11.73
C ASP A 35 5.78 -9.52 13.11
N LYS A 36 6.71 -8.63 13.45
CA LYS A 36 7.33 -8.59 14.78
C LYS A 36 6.31 -8.32 15.89
N SER A 37 5.39 -7.39 15.67
CA SER A 37 4.36 -7.02 16.65
C SER A 37 3.37 -8.17 16.88
N TYR A 38 2.97 -8.85 15.80
CA TYR A 38 2.14 -10.04 15.83
C TYR A 38 2.83 -11.18 16.58
N GLN A 39 4.10 -11.47 16.29
CA GLN A 39 4.87 -12.49 17.01
C GLN A 39 5.01 -12.15 18.50
N ASN A 40 5.17 -10.88 18.87
CA ASN A 40 5.21 -10.46 20.27
C ASN A 40 3.87 -10.71 20.98
N TYR A 41 2.75 -10.34 20.35
CA TYR A 41 1.42 -10.65 20.89
C TYR A 41 1.23 -12.15 21.09
N GLN A 42 1.61 -12.97 20.10
CA GLN A 42 1.51 -14.44 20.18
C GLN A 42 2.33 -15.01 21.34
N LYS A 43 3.56 -14.52 21.54
CA LYS A 43 4.40 -14.93 22.67
C LYS A 43 3.75 -14.59 24.01
N LEU A 44 3.23 -13.36 24.17
CA LEU A 44 2.57 -12.94 25.39
C LEU A 44 1.29 -13.76 25.67
N ALA A 45 0.51 -14.07 24.63
CA ALA A 45 -0.71 -14.87 24.75
C ALA A 45 -0.47 -16.31 25.22
N GLN A 46 0.72 -16.85 24.97
CA GLN A 46 1.11 -18.22 25.38
C GLN A 46 1.75 -18.27 26.77
N VAL A 47 2.16 -17.14 27.33
CA VAL A 47 2.80 -17.07 28.65
C VAL A 47 1.72 -16.97 29.74
N PRO A 48 1.62 -17.94 30.66
CA PRO A 48 0.55 -17.97 31.68
C PRO A 48 0.58 -16.79 32.66
N THR A 49 1.73 -16.13 32.80
CA THR A 49 1.94 -15.00 33.70
C THR A 49 1.67 -13.64 33.06
N SER A 50 1.38 -13.59 31.75
CA SER A 50 1.05 -12.33 31.06
C SER A 50 -0.26 -11.76 31.59
N SER A 51 -0.26 -10.46 31.92
CA SER A 51 -1.49 -9.80 32.35
C SER A 51 -2.37 -9.44 31.15
N VAL A 52 -3.68 -9.28 31.39
CA VAL A 52 -4.63 -8.78 30.38
C VAL A 52 -4.19 -7.42 29.82
N ARG A 53 -3.54 -6.59 30.65
CA ARG A 53 -3.00 -5.30 30.23
C ARG A 53 -1.89 -5.47 29.19
N ASP A 54 -0.99 -6.42 29.39
CA ASP A 54 0.13 -6.68 28.47
C ASP A 54 -0.39 -7.14 27.10
N LEU A 55 -1.41 -8.01 27.10
CA LEU A 55 -2.08 -8.46 25.87
C LEU A 55 -2.76 -7.31 25.14
N ASN A 56 -3.49 -6.43 25.85
CA ASN A 56 -4.16 -5.29 25.25
C ASN A 56 -3.17 -4.29 24.63
N VAL A 57 -2.04 -4.03 25.30
CA VAL A 57 -0.98 -3.15 24.77
C VAL A 57 -0.35 -3.76 23.52
N ALA A 58 -0.03 -5.06 23.54
CA ALA A 58 0.55 -5.74 22.39
C ALA A 58 -0.43 -5.80 21.20
N GLN A 59 -1.71 -6.06 21.45
CA GLN A 59 -2.75 -6.05 20.42
C GLN A 59 -2.94 -4.66 19.79
N ALA A 60 -2.92 -3.61 20.61
CA ALA A 60 -3.00 -2.24 20.10
C ALA A 60 -1.80 -1.89 19.20
N ALA A 61 -0.60 -2.33 19.57
CA ALA A 61 0.60 -2.16 18.75
C ALA A 61 0.51 -2.88 17.41
N GLU A 62 0.09 -4.16 17.40
CA GLU A 62 -0.15 -4.93 16.17
C GLU A 62 -1.19 -4.24 15.27
N ASN A 63 -2.34 -3.87 15.83
CA ASN A 63 -3.43 -3.27 15.06
C ASN A 63 -3.04 -1.97 14.38
N ARG A 64 -2.17 -1.15 15.00
CA ARG A 64 -1.62 0.05 14.38
C ARG A 64 -0.92 -0.29 13.06
N HIS A 65 -0.02 -1.27 13.08
CA HIS A 65 0.73 -1.66 11.88
C HIS A 65 -0.15 -2.38 10.85
N ARG A 66 -1.19 -3.10 11.28
CA ARG A 66 -2.20 -3.67 10.35
C ARG A 66 -2.94 -2.60 9.57
N LEU A 67 -3.38 -1.54 10.25
CA LEU A 67 -4.07 -0.42 9.61
C LEU A 67 -3.15 0.34 8.65
N ASN A 68 -1.90 0.57 9.03
CA ASN A 68 -0.90 1.18 8.15
C ASN A 68 -0.66 0.32 6.90
N CYS A 69 -0.37 -0.97 7.07
CA CYS A 69 -0.19 -1.90 5.94
C CYS A 69 -1.42 -1.95 5.03
N PHE A 70 -2.62 -1.91 5.62
CA PHE A 70 -3.85 -1.85 4.84
C PHE A 70 -3.95 -0.56 4.02
N ALA A 71 -3.72 0.60 4.62
CA ALA A 71 -3.75 1.88 3.93
C ALA A 71 -2.72 1.94 2.78
N GLU A 72 -1.49 1.53 3.03
CA GLU A 72 -0.45 1.47 2.01
C GLU A 72 -0.78 0.45 0.92
N GLY A 73 -1.31 -0.73 1.28
CA GLY A 73 -1.77 -1.73 0.33
C GLY A 73 -2.88 -1.21 -0.60
N VAL A 74 -3.83 -0.45 -0.06
CA VAL A 74 -4.85 0.25 -0.85
C VAL A 74 -4.20 1.28 -1.77
N GLY A 75 -3.22 2.05 -1.28
CA GLY A 75 -2.47 3.02 -2.08
C GLY A 75 -1.75 2.39 -3.27
N VAL A 76 -1.08 1.24 -3.07
CA VAL A 76 -0.43 0.46 -4.13
C VAL A 76 -1.43 0.05 -5.21
N LEU A 77 -2.55 -0.55 -4.80
CA LEU A 77 -3.56 -1.05 -5.73
C LEU A 77 -4.25 0.10 -6.49
N LEU A 78 -4.60 1.17 -5.78
CA LEU A 78 -5.24 2.33 -6.39
C LEU A 78 -4.32 3.03 -7.41
N GLY A 79 -3.05 3.24 -7.05
CA GLY A 79 -2.05 3.75 -7.98
C GLY A 79 -1.89 2.85 -9.21
N GLY A 80 -1.85 1.52 -9.00
CA GLY A 80 -1.78 0.54 -10.08
C GLY A 80 -2.98 0.61 -11.04
N VAL A 81 -4.19 0.75 -10.50
CA VAL A 81 -5.42 0.94 -11.31
C VAL A 81 -5.34 2.24 -12.12
N ILE A 82 -4.88 3.35 -11.52
CA ILE A 82 -4.72 4.63 -12.23
C ILE A 82 -3.71 4.49 -13.39
N VAL A 83 -2.57 3.85 -13.15
CA VAL A 83 -1.57 3.54 -14.20
C VAL A 83 -2.21 2.74 -15.32
N ALA A 84 -2.95 1.67 -14.99
CA ALA A 84 -3.60 0.81 -15.98
C ALA A 84 -4.62 1.59 -16.84
N ILE A 85 -5.41 2.48 -16.23
CA ILE A 85 -6.34 3.36 -16.95
C ILE A 85 -5.59 4.27 -17.92
N GLY A 86 -4.50 4.89 -17.47
CA GLY A 86 -3.68 5.77 -18.31
C GLY A 86 -3.07 5.04 -19.50
N ILE A 87 -2.49 3.86 -19.29
CA ILE A 87 -1.94 3.01 -20.35
C ILE A 87 -3.04 2.55 -21.31
N HIS A 88 -4.18 2.11 -20.79
CA HIS A 88 -5.32 1.71 -21.62
C HIS A 88 -5.80 2.85 -22.51
N GLY A 89 -5.89 4.08 -21.99
CA GLY A 89 -6.22 5.27 -22.78
C GLY A 89 -5.20 5.57 -23.88
N ILE A 90 -3.91 5.31 -23.62
CA ILE A 90 -2.85 5.46 -24.63
C ILE A 90 -3.01 4.42 -25.75
N CYS A 91 -3.31 3.17 -25.40
CA CYS A 91 -3.47 2.09 -26.38
C CYS A 91 -4.75 2.19 -27.23
N THR A 92 -5.79 2.86 -26.72
CA THR A 92 -7.10 3.00 -27.39
C THR A 92 -7.29 4.35 -28.09
N LEU A 93 -6.30 5.24 -28.01
CA LEU A 93 -6.34 6.53 -28.69
C LEU A 93 -6.47 6.35 -30.21
N PRO A 94 -7.45 6.99 -30.88
CA PRO A 94 -7.58 6.92 -32.32
C PRO A 94 -6.32 7.50 -32.99
N GLN A 95 -5.73 6.72 -33.88
CA GLN A 95 -4.63 7.21 -34.71
C GLN A 95 -5.22 8.23 -35.69
N GLN A 96 -4.86 9.51 -35.54
CA GLN A 96 -5.18 10.51 -36.55
C GLN A 96 -4.55 10.07 -37.87
N ARG A 97 -5.39 9.69 -38.84
CA ARG A 97 -5.00 9.61 -40.25
C ARG A 97 -4.72 11.01 -40.78
#